data_AF-W7E1E2-F1
#
_entry.id   AF-W7E1E2-F1
#
_cell.length_a   1.000
_cell.length_b   1.000
_cell.length_c   1.000
_cell.angle_alpha   90.00
_cell.angle_beta   90.00
_cell.angle_gamma   90.00
#
_symmetry.space_group_name_H-M   'P 1'
#
loop_
_entity.id
_entity.type
_entity.pdbx_description
1 polymer ?
#
loop_
_entity_poly.entity_id
_entity_poly.type
_entity_poly.pdbx_seq_one_letter_code
_entity_poly.pdbx_strand_id
1 'polypeptide(L)'
;MQFTSLLTALLLAAPAIVIAAPVANNNAVSAVTDVFTRDNPTCNPVFSTDAKVKAQQQKSLQLMKDLTKEYHAAEKKCPSNAITTFTKKGGDKNAKEALKKKCIEGYTECAQKRQEANKACVAAGGKSDEGHKQAVQFCKTKAAEWRARKVPN
;
A
#
# COMPACT_ATOMS: atom_id res chain seq x y z
N MET A 1 32.13 -52.22 35.36
CA MET A 1 32.52 -50.99 34.63
C MET A 1 31.76 -50.97 33.32
N GLN A 2 31.07 -49.85 33.04
CA GLN A 2 30.56 -49.34 31.75
C GLN A 2 29.49 -50.17 30.98
N PHE A 3 28.20 -49.79 30.99
CA PHE A 3 27.51 -48.79 30.12
C PHE A 3 27.60 -49.20 28.64
N THR A 4 26.56 -49.43 27.82
CA THR A 4 25.21 -48.85 27.58
C THR A 4 24.58 -49.71 26.46
N SER A 5 23.28 -49.98 26.38
CA SER A 5 22.30 -49.08 25.73
C SER A 5 20.90 -49.70 25.83
N LEU A 6 19.96 -48.97 26.42
CA LEU A 6 18.53 -49.24 26.36
C LEU A 6 17.95 -48.49 25.15
N LEU A 7 17.41 -49.21 24.17
CA LEU A 7 16.58 -48.66 23.09
C LEU A 7 15.11 -48.84 23.47
N THR A 8 14.53 -47.78 24.02
CA THR A 8 13.09 -47.64 24.25
C THR A 8 12.42 -47.30 22.91
N ALA A 9 11.71 -48.26 22.32
CA ALA A 9 10.86 -48.01 21.15
C ALA A 9 9.58 -47.28 21.61
N LEU A 10 9.57 -45.95 21.52
CA LEU A 10 8.33 -45.17 21.62
C LEU A 10 7.52 -45.37 20.33
N LEU A 11 6.36 -46.03 20.43
CA LEU A 11 5.32 -45.94 19.42
C LEU A 11 4.83 -44.48 19.34
N LEU A 12 5.18 -43.76 18.27
CA LEU A 12 4.53 -42.50 17.92
C LEU A 12 3.15 -42.82 17.32
N ALA A 13 2.11 -42.62 18.13
CA ALA A 13 0.77 -42.38 17.60
C ALA A 13 0.83 -41.10 16.74
N ALA A 14 0.81 -41.26 15.43
CA ALA A 14 0.71 -40.14 14.51
C ALA A 14 -0.69 -39.51 14.66
N PRO A 15 -0.83 -38.24 15.06
CA PRO A 15 -2.09 -37.55 14.87
C PRO A 15 -2.29 -37.46 13.36
N ALA A 16 -3.39 -38.04 12.86
CA ALA A 16 -3.86 -37.78 11.52
C ALA A 16 -4.10 -36.27 11.40
N ILE A 17 -3.13 -35.56 10.83
CA ILE A 17 -3.28 -34.17 10.45
C ILE A 17 -4.33 -34.20 9.34
N VAL A 18 -5.57 -33.88 9.71
CA VAL A 18 -6.58 -33.47 8.76
C VAL A 18 -6.01 -32.23 8.10
N ILE A 19 -5.43 -32.40 6.90
CA ILE A 19 -5.10 -31.29 6.02
C ILE A 19 -6.46 -30.74 5.61
N ALA A 20 -7.00 -29.84 6.42
CA ALA A 20 -7.93 -28.86 5.92
C ALA A 20 -7.16 -28.12 4.83
N ALA A 21 -7.49 -28.43 3.57
CA ALA A 21 -7.03 -27.65 2.43
C ALA A 21 -7.18 -26.16 2.78
N PRO A 22 -6.21 -25.30 2.41
CA PRO A 22 -6.33 -23.89 2.67
C PRO A 22 -7.65 -23.42 2.06
N VAL A 23 -8.59 -23.06 2.92
CA VAL A 23 -9.82 -22.42 2.48
C VAL A 23 -9.36 -21.12 1.87
N ALA A 24 -9.49 -21.00 0.54
CA ALA A 24 -9.18 -19.77 -0.17
C ALA A 24 -10.07 -18.66 0.41
N ASN A 25 -9.52 -17.90 1.35
CA ASN A 25 -10.16 -16.73 1.88
C ASN A 25 -9.95 -15.64 0.84
N ASN A 26 -10.97 -15.42 0.00
CA ASN A 26 -11.01 -14.47 -1.12
C ASN A 26 -10.87 -12.98 -0.73
N ASN A 27 -10.45 -12.67 0.50
CA ASN A 27 -9.95 -11.36 0.84
C ASN A 27 -8.46 -11.29 0.51
N ALA A 28 -8.17 -11.28 -0.78
CA ALA A 28 -6.84 -11.00 -1.29
C ALA A 28 -6.38 -9.65 -0.73
N VAL A 29 -5.47 -9.69 0.23
CA VAL A 29 -4.57 -8.58 0.54
C VAL A 29 -3.87 -8.28 -0.77
N SER A 30 -4.41 -7.36 -1.57
CA SER A 30 -3.87 -7.02 -2.87
C SER A 30 -2.44 -6.56 -2.65
N ALA A 31 -1.48 -7.14 -3.39
CA ALA A 31 -0.10 -6.72 -3.29
C ALA A 31 -0.05 -5.22 -3.54
N VAL A 32 0.81 -4.51 -2.81
CA VAL A 32 0.91 -3.05 -2.85
C VAL A 32 0.98 -2.56 -4.29
N THR A 33 1.80 -3.20 -5.12
CA THR A 33 1.94 -2.93 -6.56
C THR A 33 0.62 -2.98 -7.32
N ASP A 34 -0.28 -3.91 -7.00
CA ASP A 34 -1.61 -4.02 -7.63
C ASP A 34 -2.54 -2.89 -7.21
N VAL A 35 -2.38 -2.35 -5.99
CA VAL A 35 -3.14 -1.18 -5.51
C VAL A 35 -2.69 0.12 -6.20
N PHE A 36 -1.46 0.15 -6.73
CA PHE A 36 -0.92 1.29 -7.47
C PHE A 36 -1.19 1.22 -8.98
N THR A 37 -1.35 0.02 -9.55
CA THR A 37 -1.64 -0.17 -10.98
C THR A 37 -3.12 -0.20 -11.30
N ARG A 38 -4.00 -0.33 -10.29
CA ARG A 38 -5.45 -0.26 -10.47
C ARG A 38 -5.90 1.19 -10.64
N ASP A 39 -6.39 1.50 -11.85
CA ASP A 39 -7.05 2.78 -12.14
C ASP A 39 -8.36 2.96 -11.36
N ASN A 40 -8.95 1.85 -10.89
CA ASN A 40 -10.18 1.85 -10.11
C ASN A 40 -9.90 1.74 -8.61
N PRO A 41 -10.53 2.60 -7.78
CA PRO A 41 -10.35 2.55 -6.35
C PRO A 41 -10.81 1.22 -5.76
N THR A 42 -10.05 0.71 -4.80
CA THR A 42 -10.44 -0.46 -4.02
C THR A 42 -11.28 0.03 -2.85
N CYS A 43 -12.60 -0.08 -2.95
CA CYS A 43 -13.50 0.10 -1.81
C CYS A 43 -14.74 -0.76 -2.08
N ASN A 44 -15.05 -1.66 -1.16
CA ASN A 44 -16.21 -2.54 -1.24
C ASN A 44 -17.23 -2.10 -0.18
N PRO A 45 -17.91 -0.95 -0.36
CA PRO A 45 -18.87 -0.47 0.63
C PRO A 45 -20.13 -1.34 0.63
N VAL A 46 -20.64 -1.63 1.83
CA VAL A 46 -21.99 -2.15 1.99
C VAL A 46 -22.93 -0.97 2.20
N PHE A 47 -23.82 -0.73 1.22
CA PHE A 47 -24.75 0.39 1.28
C PHE A 47 -25.91 0.11 2.24
N SER A 48 -26.28 1.13 3.01
CA SER A 48 -27.45 1.12 3.86
C SER A 48 -28.73 1.05 3.04
N THR A 49 -29.76 0.42 3.61
CA THR A 49 -31.13 0.45 3.09
C THR A 49 -31.84 1.76 3.41
N ASP A 50 -31.37 2.51 4.41
CA ASP A 50 -31.85 3.87 4.69
C ASP A 50 -31.40 4.84 3.59
N ALA A 51 -32.35 5.55 2.98
CA ALA A 51 -32.10 6.41 1.84
C ALA A 51 -31.17 7.60 2.15
N LYS A 52 -31.24 8.18 3.36
CA LYS A 52 -30.41 9.32 3.75
C LYS A 52 -28.98 8.87 4.00
N VAL A 53 -28.80 7.75 4.69
CA VAL A 53 -27.48 7.13 4.93
C VAL A 53 -26.87 6.70 3.60
N LYS A 54 -27.63 6.07 2.71
CA LYS A 54 -27.17 5.66 1.38
C LYS A 54 -26.68 6.86 0.55
N ALA A 55 -27.41 7.97 0.57
CA ALA A 55 -26.99 9.19 -0.14
C ALA A 55 -25.67 9.76 0.42
N GLN A 56 -25.47 9.72 1.75
CA GLN A 56 -24.20 10.12 2.36
C GLN A 56 -23.06 9.17 1.96
N GLN A 57 -23.29 7.86 2.01
CA GLN A 57 -22.31 6.86 1.59
C GLN A 57 -21.89 7.04 0.12
N GLN A 58 -22.84 7.37 -0.76
CA GLN A 58 -22.54 7.66 -2.17
C GLN A 58 -21.66 8.91 -2.35
N LYS A 59 -21.91 9.98 -1.57
CA LYS A 59 -21.04 11.17 -1.56
C LYS A 59 -19.63 10.83 -1.08
N SER A 60 -19.51 10.02 -0.03
CA SER A 60 -18.22 9.55 0.46
C SER A 60 -17.49 8.67 -0.57
N LEU A 61 -18.21 7.80 -1.27
CA LEU A 61 -17.64 7.01 -2.36
C LEU A 61 -17.15 7.88 -3.51
N GLN A 62 -17.91 8.93 -3.86
CA GLN A 62 -17.51 9.87 -4.90
C GLN A 62 -16.26 10.65 -4.49
N LEU A 63 -16.21 11.18 -3.26
CA LEU A 63 -15.02 11.82 -2.70
C LEU A 63 -13.80 10.90 -2.77
N MET A 64 -13.97 9.62 -2.44
CA MET A 64 -12.90 8.63 -2.51
C MET A 64 -12.36 8.43 -3.95
N LYS A 65 -13.25 8.42 -4.96
CA LYS A 65 -12.87 8.36 -6.38
C LYS A 65 -12.09 9.60 -6.81
N ASP A 66 -12.48 10.78 -6.35
CA ASP A 66 -11.81 12.02 -6.72
C ASP A 66 -10.44 12.13 -6.05
N LEU A 67 -10.33 11.77 -4.77
CA LEU A 67 -9.05 11.62 -4.06
C LEU A 67 -8.14 10.57 -4.69
N THR A 68 -8.72 9.55 -5.34
CA THR A 68 -7.97 8.54 -6.08
C THR A 68 -7.26 9.12 -7.30
N LYS A 69 -7.97 9.94 -8.08
CA LYS A 69 -7.35 10.68 -9.19
C LYS A 69 -6.26 11.62 -8.68
N GLU A 70 -6.52 12.31 -7.57
CA GLU A 70 -5.56 13.24 -6.96
C GLU A 70 -4.28 12.56 -6.51
N TYR A 71 -4.35 11.42 -5.80
CA TYR A 71 -3.12 10.75 -5.36
C TYR A 71 -2.31 10.19 -6.54
N HIS A 72 -2.95 9.73 -7.62
CA HIS A 72 -2.24 9.29 -8.81
C HIS A 72 -1.57 10.46 -9.53
N ALA A 73 -2.24 11.62 -9.59
CA ALA A 73 -1.65 12.84 -10.12
C ALA A 73 -0.45 13.30 -9.26
N ALA A 74 -0.58 13.22 -7.93
CA ALA A 74 0.50 13.53 -7.00
C ALA A 74 1.71 12.61 -7.17
N GLU A 75 1.50 11.30 -7.31
CA GLU A 75 2.55 10.33 -7.59
C GLU A 75 3.31 10.66 -8.88
N LYS A 76 2.57 11.00 -9.96
CA LYS A 76 3.14 11.37 -11.27
C LYS A 76 3.96 12.66 -11.24
N LYS A 77 3.92 13.46 -10.16
CA LYS A 77 4.83 14.61 -10.01
C LYS A 77 6.29 14.16 -9.97
N CYS A 78 6.57 12.97 -9.42
CA CYS A 78 7.89 12.35 -9.54
C CYS A 78 7.94 11.52 -10.83
N PRO A 79 8.68 11.96 -11.86
CA PRO A 79 8.68 11.25 -13.15
C PRO A 79 9.34 9.86 -13.02
N SER A 80 8.93 8.91 -13.85
CA SER A 80 9.44 7.53 -13.81
C SER A 80 10.96 7.45 -14.04
N ASN A 81 11.52 8.38 -14.81
CA ASN A 81 12.96 8.52 -15.05
C ASN A 81 13.68 9.42 -14.02
N ALA A 82 13.03 9.77 -12.90
CA ALA A 82 13.58 10.69 -11.91
C ALA A 82 14.92 10.20 -11.35
N ILE A 83 15.05 8.91 -11.05
CA ILE A 83 16.30 8.34 -10.53
C ILE A 83 17.44 8.51 -11.53
N THR A 84 17.23 8.08 -12.78
CA THR A 84 18.23 8.21 -13.84
C THR A 84 18.66 9.66 -14.06
N THR A 85 17.69 10.58 -14.05
CA THR A 85 17.94 12.02 -14.19
C THR A 85 18.74 12.56 -12.99
N PHE A 86 18.35 12.17 -11.78
CA PHE A 86 18.98 12.62 -10.54
C PHE A 86 20.44 12.14 -10.40
N THR A 87 20.74 10.92 -10.83
CA THR A 87 22.07 10.32 -10.71
C THR A 87 22.99 10.61 -11.91
N LYS A 88 22.52 11.35 -12.92
CA LYS A 88 23.32 11.68 -14.11
C LYS A 88 24.54 12.52 -13.72
N LYS A 89 25.74 12.06 -14.12
CA LYS A 89 27.01 12.76 -13.93
C LYS A 89 27.02 14.07 -14.71
N GLY A 90 27.52 15.15 -14.11
CA GLY A 90 27.62 16.47 -14.74
C GLY A 90 26.28 17.17 -15.02
N GLY A 91 25.16 16.64 -14.49
CA GLY A 91 23.85 17.30 -14.61
C GLY A 91 23.73 18.51 -13.68
N ASP A 92 22.93 19.49 -14.10
CA ASP A 92 22.66 20.73 -13.36
C ASP A 92 22.18 20.47 -11.92
N LYS A 93 22.88 21.05 -10.94
CA LYS A 93 22.62 20.85 -9.51
C LYS A 93 21.25 21.42 -9.10
N ASN A 94 20.86 22.57 -9.63
CA ASN A 94 19.57 23.20 -9.34
C ASN A 94 18.40 22.37 -9.90
N ALA A 95 18.58 21.79 -11.08
CA ALA A 95 17.60 20.87 -11.67
C ALA A 95 17.45 19.59 -10.83
N LYS A 96 18.56 19.05 -10.29
CA LYS A 96 18.52 17.90 -9.38
C LYS A 96 17.84 18.23 -8.04
N GLU A 97 18.10 19.41 -7.47
CA GLU A 97 17.41 19.90 -6.26
C GLU A 97 15.91 20.09 -6.52
N ALA A 98 15.54 20.72 -7.64
CA ALA A 98 14.15 20.90 -8.02
C ALA A 98 13.43 19.56 -8.23
N LEU A 99 14.09 18.59 -8.88
CA LEU A 99 13.57 17.23 -9.06
C LEU A 99 13.38 16.52 -7.71
N LYS A 100 14.37 16.61 -6.80
CA LYS A 100 14.27 16.05 -5.45
C LYS A 100 13.08 16.66 -4.71
N LYS A 101 12.94 17.98 -4.70
CA LYS A 101 11.81 18.68 -4.06
C LYS A 101 10.48 18.21 -4.64
N LYS A 102 10.36 18.17 -5.98
CA LYS A 102 9.16 17.74 -6.69
C LYS A 102 8.75 16.31 -6.32
N CYS A 103 9.71 15.39 -6.22
CA CYS A 103 9.45 14.02 -5.79
C CYS A 103 9.02 13.93 -4.32
N ILE A 104 9.66 14.69 -3.42
CA ILE A 104 9.26 14.73 -2.00
C ILE A 104 7.83 15.25 -1.85
N GLU A 105 7.49 16.35 -2.54
CA GLU A 105 6.14 16.91 -2.55
C GLU A 105 5.12 15.90 -3.09
N GLY A 106 5.38 15.33 -4.27
CA GLY A 106 4.48 14.38 -4.92
C GLY A 106 4.17 13.16 -4.06
N TYR A 107 5.19 12.54 -3.45
CA TYR A 107 4.98 11.39 -2.57
C TYR A 107 4.37 11.75 -1.21
N THR A 108 4.63 12.96 -0.69
CA THR A 108 3.98 13.43 0.55
C THR A 108 2.49 13.65 0.33
N GLU A 109 2.13 14.32 -0.76
CA GLU A 109 0.75 14.54 -1.17
C GLU A 109 0.04 13.23 -1.52
N CYS A 110 0.71 12.30 -2.21
CA CYS A 110 0.19 10.95 -2.42
C CYS A 110 -0.21 10.30 -1.09
N ALA A 111 0.67 10.31 -0.09
CA ALA A 111 0.39 9.70 1.20
C ALA A 111 -0.82 10.35 1.89
N GLN A 112 -0.89 11.69 1.89
CA GLN A 112 -2.01 12.42 2.46
C GLN A 112 -3.33 12.07 1.76
N LYS A 113 -3.37 12.14 0.43
CA LYS A 113 -4.56 11.89 -0.37
C LYS A 113 -5.03 10.43 -0.30
N ARG A 114 -4.10 9.47 -0.23
CA ARG A 114 -4.45 8.07 0.07
C ARG A 114 -5.06 7.90 1.46
N GLN A 115 -4.55 8.59 2.49
CA GLN A 115 -5.16 8.56 3.82
C GLN A 115 -6.57 9.15 3.82
N GLU A 116 -6.78 10.26 3.12
CA GLU A 116 -8.10 10.88 2.95
C GLU A 116 -9.05 9.93 2.19
N ALA A 117 -8.57 9.28 1.12
CA ALA A 117 -9.34 8.30 0.34
C ALA A 117 -9.75 7.09 1.20
N ASN A 118 -8.84 6.58 2.04
CA ASN A 118 -9.13 5.49 2.96
C ASN A 118 -10.22 5.88 3.98
N LYS A 119 -10.18 7.10 4.52
CA LYS A 119 -11.23 7.63 5.40
C LYS A 119 -12.57 7.74 4.67
N ALA A 120 -12.56 8.23 3.44
CA ALA A 120 -13.75 8.33 2.61
C ALA A 120 -14.34 6.95 2.26
N CYS A 121 -13.50 5.93 2.05
CA CYS A 121 -13.96 4.55 1.88
C CYS A 121 -14.66 4.02 3.13
N VAL A 122 -14.10 4.25 4.32
CA VAL A 122 -14.74 3.87 5.59
C VAL A 122 -16.07 4.60 5.77
N ALA A 123 -16.12 5.90 5.48
CA ALA A 123 -17.36 6.68 5.53
C ALA A 123 -18.42 6.21 4.51
N ALA A 124 -17.99 5.65 3.38
CA ALA A 124 -18.87 5.01 2.40
C ALA A 124 -19.43 3.65 2.87
N GLY A 125 -18.98 3.11 4.01
CA GLY A 125 -19.35 1.78 4.50
C GLY A 125 -18.40 0.66 4.09
N GLY A 126 -17.21 1.00 3.57
CA GLY A 126 -16.13 0.06 3.28
C GLY A 126 -15.19 -0.16 4.47
N LYS A 127 -14.07 -0.84 4.21
CA LYS A 127 -13.01 -1.09 5.20
C LYS A 127 -11.65 -0.67 4.64
N SER A 128 -10.80 -0.11 5.49
CA SER A 128 -9.39 0.11 5.18
C SER A 128 -8.60 -1.11 5.64
N ASP A 129 -8.29 -2.01 4.70
CA ASP A 129 -7.50 -3.22 4.95
C ASP A 129 -5.98 -2.94 4.96
N GLU A 130 -5.18 -4.00 5.08
CA GLU A 130 -3.72 -3.88 5.12
C GLU A 130 -3.13 -3.35 3.81
N GLY A 131 -3.72 -3.67 2.66
CA GLY A 131 -3.28 -3.13 1.37
C GLY A 131 -3.43 -1.60 1.31
N HIS A 132 -4.51 -1.06 1.89
CA HIS A 132 -4.71 0.38 1.99
C HIS A 132 -3.65 1.07 2.85
N LYS A 133 -3.26 0.44 3.97
CA LYS A 133 -2.21 0.97 4.86
C LYS A 133 -0.84 0.89 4.19
N GLN A 134 -0.54 -0.23 3.55
CA GLN A 134 0.71 -0.41 2.83
C GLN A 134 0.86 0.57 1.66
N ALA A 135 -0.24 0.90 0.96
CA ALA A 135 -0.22 1.93 -0.09
C ALA A 135 0.12 3.33 0.46
N VAL A 136 -0.44 3.71 1.61
CA VAL A 136 -0.03 4.94 2.30
C VAL A 136 1.45 4.86 2.68
N GLN A 137 1.89 3.73 3.22
CA GLN A 137 3.27 3.54 3.67
C GLN A 137 4.27 3.56 2.52
N PHE A 138 3.91 3.06 1.34
CA PHE A 138 4.73 3.16 0.13
C PHE A 138 5.02 4.62 -0.21
N CYS A 139 4.01 5.47 -0.29
CA CYS A 139 4.20 6.89 -0.59
C CYS A 139 5.02 7.60 0.52
N LYS A 140 4.79 7.28 1.79
CA LYS A 140 5.63 7.79 2.89
C LYS A 140 7.10 7.37 2.75
N THR A 141 7.33 6.09 2.43
CA THR A 141 8.67 5.51 2.28
C THR A 141 9.40 6.16 1.11
N LYS A 142 8.73 6.34 -0.04
CA LYS A 142 9.32 7.03 -1.20
C LYS A 142 9.65 8.49 -0.90
N ALA A 143 8.78 9.20 -0.19
CA ALA A 143 9.09 10.57 0.24
C ALA A 143 10.33 10.60 1.16
N ALA A 144 10.45 9.65 2.08
CA ALA A 144 11.62 9.52 2.97
C ALA A 144 12.90 9.16 2.21
N GLU A 145 12.84 8.19 1.30
CA GLU A 145 13.96 7.84 0.40
C GLU A 145 14.46 9.07 -0.36
N TRP A 146 13.55 9.85 -0.95
CA TRP A 146 13.92 11.07 -1.67
C TRP A 146 14.50 12.15 -0.75
N ARG A 147 13.97 12.34 0.46
CA ARG A 147 14.56 13.27 1.47
C ARG A 147 16.00 12.89 1.80
N ALA A 148 16.28 11.60 1.96
CA ALA A 148 17.59 11.08 2.34
C ALA A 148 18.65 11.20 1.22
N ARG A 149 18.24 11.36 -0.04
CA ARG A 149 19.19 11.48 -1.17
C ARG A 149 20.00 12.77 -1.06
N LYS A 150 21.32 12.65 -1.17
CA LYS A 150 22.22 13.80 -1.36
C LYS A 150 22.20 14.19 -2.83
N VAL A 151 22.19 15.49 -3.13
CA VAL A 151 22.30 15.96 -4.51
C VAL A 151 23.74 15.75 -4.98
N PRO A 152 23.97 14.91 -6.00
CA PRO A 152 25.32 14.65 -6.48
C PRO A 152 25.85 15.88 -7.24
N ASN A 153 27.10 16.23 -6.94
CA ASN A 153 27.84 17.27 -7.66
C ASN A 153 27.96 16.95 -9.16
#